data_AF-A0A5R9FEH8-F1
#
_entry.id   AF-A0A5R9FEH8-F1
#
_cell.length_a   1.000
_cell.length_b   1.000
_cell.length_c   1.000
_cell.angle_alpha   90.00
_cell.angle_beta   90.00
_cell.angle_gamma   90.00
#
_symmetry.space_group_name_H-M   'P 1'
#
loop_
_entity.id
_entity.type
_entity.pdbx_description
1 polymer ?
#
loop_
_entity_poly.entity_id
_entity_poly.type
_entity_poly.pdbx_seq_one_letter_code
_entity_poly.pdbx_strand_id
1 'polypeptide(L)'
;MGVTVLLALLLIVGAVVAVVAQRRSCQAHAHGLSDLDAEADANRWVVRLGGSLSALDLRRRAAADKAATQALSQASERLRTAREQLATARTAAEYALVKRTAIEGHHHVRTARTALGLDPGPSLPDTDRARDSGRARDLRALVRTR
;
A
#
# COMPACT_ATOMS: atom_id res chain seq x y z
N MET A 1 -28.37 -15.94 -49.84
CA MET A 1 -26.92 -16.06 -49.57
C MET A 1 -26.34 -14.85 -48.83
N GLY A 2 -26.65 -13.60 -49.20
CA GLY A 2 -26.13 -12.42 -48.47
C GLY A 2 -26.63 -12.27 -47.04
N VAL A 3 -27.91 -12.54 -46.79
CA VAL A 3 -28.54 -12.38 -45.45
C VAL A 3 -27.98 -13.38 -44.42
N THR A 4 -27.72 -14.62 -44.84
CA THR A 4 -27.15 -15.66 -43.98
C THR A 4 -25.70 -15.37 -43.59
N VAL A 5 -24.91 -14.80 -44.52
CA VAL A 5 -23.54 -14.35 -44.24
C VAL A 5 -23.52 -13.18 -43.27
N LEU A 6 -24.44 -12.22 -43.43
CA LEU A 6 -24.55 -11.06 -42.52
C LEU A 6 -24.93 -11.48 -41.09
N LEU A 7 -25.89 -12.40 -40.96
CA LEU A 7 -26.30 -12.94 -39.66
C LEU A 7 -25.17 -13.71 -38.96
N ALA A 8 -24.42 -14.53 -39.72
CA ALA A 8 -23.28 -15.25 -39.19
C ALA A 8 -22.17 -14.30 -38.69
N LEU A 9 -21.89 -13.22 -39.45
CA LEU A 9 -20.90 -12.22 -39.07
C LEU A 9 -21.31 -11.48 -37.78
N LEU A 10 -22.59 -11.10 -37.67
CA LEU A 10 -23.12 -10.42 -36.48
C LEU A 10 -23.02 -11.30 -35.22
N LEU A 11 -23.31 -12.59 -35.35
CA LEU A 11 -23.19 -13.55 -34.25
C LEU A 11 -21.75 -13.71 -33.77
N ILE A 12 -20.79 -13.78 -34.70
CA ILE A 12 -19.36 -13.89 -34.36
C ILE A 12 -18.89 -12.63 -33.64
N VAL A 13 -19.24 -11.45 -34.14
CA VAL A 13 -18.89 -10.18 -33.50
C VAL A 13 -19.52 -10.08 -32.10
N GLY A 14 -20.79 -10.44 -31.96
CA GLY A 14 -21.47 -10.47 -30.67
C GLY A 14 -20.81 -11.42 -29.67
N ALA A 15 -20.43 -12.62 -30.10
CA ALA A 15 -19.73 -13.59 -29.27
C ALA A 15 -18.35 -13.10 -28.83
N VAL A 16 -17.58 -12.48 -29.72
CA VAL A 16 -16.26 -11.91 -29.40
C VAL A 16 -16.39 -10.77 -28.39
N VAL A 17 -17.34 -9.85 -28.60
CA VAL A 17 -17.60 -8.74 -27.66
C VAL A 17 -18.02 -9.27 -26.29
N ALA A 18 -18.91 -10.26 -26.24
CA ALA A 18 -19.36 -10.87 -24.99
C ALA A 18 -18.23 -11.55 -24.22
N VAL A 19 -17.35 -12.30 -24.91
CA VAL A 19 -16.20 -12.96 -24.29
C VAL A 19 -15.18 -11.95 -23.76
N VAL A 20 -14.92 -10.86 -24.48
CA VAL A 20 -14.02 -9.78 -24.01
C VAL A 20 -14.62 -9.06 -22.80
N ALA A 21 -15.92 -8.76 -22.82
CA ALA A 21 -16.61 -8.15 -21.69
C ALA A 21 -16.58 -9.06 -20.45
N GLN A 22 -16.91 -10.34 -20.60
CA GLN A 22 -16.89 -11.33 -19.50
C GLN A 22 -15.50 -11.46 -18.87
N ARG A 23 -14.45 -11.49 -19.69
CA ARG A 23 -13.05 -11.54 -19.22
C ARG A 23 -12.65 -10.31 -18.42
N ARG A 24 -13.14 -9.13 -18.80
CA ARG A 24 -12.90 -7.87 -18.08
C ARG A 24 -13.64 -7.81 -16.75
N SER A 25 -14.89 -8.28 -16.70
CA SER A 25 -15.73 -8.27 -15.48
C SER A 25 -15.15 -9.12 -14.35
N CYS A 26 -14.65 -10.32 -14.66
CA CYS A 26 -14.06 -11.21 -13.66
C CYS A 26 -12.71 -10.69 -13.13
N GLN A 27 -11.88 -10.07 -13.99
CA GLN A 27 -10.61 -9.50 -13.54
C GLN A 27 -10.80 -8.23 -12.68
N ALA A 28 -11.77 -7.38 -13.05
CA ALA A 28 -12.09 -6.17 -12.28
C ALA A 28 -12.61 -6.48 -10.87
N HIS A 29 -13.46 -7.51 -10.70
CA HIS A 29 -13.94 -7.93 -9.38
C HIS A 29 -12.81 -8.47 -8.48
N ALA A 30 -11.89 -9.26 -9.03
CA ALA A 30 -10.77 -9.78 -8.27
C ALA A 30 -9.77 -8.68 -7.84
N HIS A 31 -9.58 -7.65 -8.67
CA HIS A 31 -8.72 -6.51 -8.33
C HIS A 31 -9.35 -5.62 -7.25
N GLY A 32 -10.65 -5.34 -7.34
CA GLY A 32 -11.35 -4.51 -6.36
C GLY A 32 -11.29 -5.06 -4.93
N LEU A 33 -11.41 -6.39 -4.75
CA LEU A 33 -11.24 -7.01 -3.43
C LEU A 33 -9.80 -6.86 -2.89
N SER A 34 -8.81 -7.06 -3.75
CA SER A 34 -7.40 -6.90 -3.38
C SER A 34 -7.03 -5.44 -3.07
N ASP A 35 -7.67 -4.48 -3.73
CA ASP A 35 -7.46 -3.05 -3.50
C ASP A 35 -8.02 -2.63 -2.12
N LEU A 36 -9.22 -3.12 -1.76
CA LEU A 36 -9.85 -2.88 -0.46
C LEU A 36 -9.04 -3.49 0.70
N ASP A 37 -8.53 -4.71 0.52
CA ASP A 37 -7.66 -5.35 1.52
C ASP A 37 -6.35 -4.55 1.71
N ALA A 38 -5.76 -4.09 0.61
CA ALA A 38 -4.54 -3.27 0.64
C ALA A 38 -4.79 -1.91 1.29
N GLU A 39 -5.94 -1.27 1.02
CA GLU A 39 -6.37 -0.04 1.65
C GLU A 39 -6.51 -0.20 3.17
N ALA A 40 -7.22 -1.24 3.61
CA ALA A 40 -7.45 -1.52 5.03
C ALA A 40 -6.13 -1.73 5.79
N ASP A 41 -5.20 -2.49 5.21
CA ASP A 41 -3.88 -2.71 5.79
C ASP A 41 -3.07 -1.39 5.83
N ALA A 42 -3.01 -0.65 4.73
CA ALA A 42 -2.31 0.64 4.68
C ALA A 42 -2.86 1.63 5.72
N ASN A 43 -4.17 1.79 5.79
CA ASN A 43 -4.83 2.66 6.76
C ASN A 43 -4.53 2.22 8.21
N ARG A 44 -4.54 0.91 8.49
CA ARG A 44 -4.16 0.38 9.80
C ARG A 44 -2.76 0.82 10.22
N TRP A 45 -1.79 0.77 9.30
CA TRP A 45 -0.42 1.21 9.58
C TRP A 45 -0.34 2.71 9.86
N VAL A 46 -1.04 3.53 9.09
CA VAL A 46 -1.10 5.00 9.26
C VAL A 46 -1.74 5.38 10.60
N VAL A 47 -2.89 4.80 10.94
CA VAL A 47 -3.58 5.05 12.22
C VAL A 47 -2.69 4.66 13.40
N ARG A 48 -2.04 3.50 13.34
CA ARG A 48 -1.11 3.06 14.39
C ARG A 48 0.10 3.98 14.52
N LEU A 49 0.61 4.54 13.41
CA LEU A 49 1.71 5.51 13.45
C LEU A 49 1.28 6.79 14.18
N GLY A 50 0.11 7.32 13.83
CA GLY A 50 -0.47 8.48 14.51
C GLY A 50 -0.65 8.26 16.01
N GLY A 51 -1.16 7.10 16.41
CA GLY A 51 -1.27 6.72 17.83
C GLY A 51 0.08 6.58 18.54
N SER A 52 1.11 6.12 17.84
CA SER A 52 2.46 5.97 18.42
C SER A 52 3.12 7.32 18.64
N LEU A 53 2.92 8.27 17.73
CA LEU A 53 3.39 9.65 17.85
C LEU A 53 2.68 10.40 18.98
N SER A 54 1.35 10.34 19.04
CA SER A 54 0.59 11.01 20.10
C SER A 54 0.92 10.46 21.49
N ALA A 55 1.13 9.14 21.62
CA ALA A 55 1.57 8.51 22.86
C ALA A 55 2.98 8.94 23.30
N LEU A 56 3.90 9.22 22.36
CA LEU A 56 5.24 9.72 22.67
C LEU A 56 5.25 11.21 23.03
N ASP A 57 4.54 12.02 22.23
CA ASP A 57 4.55 13.48 22.34
C ASP A 57 4.01 13.96 23.69
N LEU A 58 2.97 13.32 24.23
CA LEU A 58 2.37 13.71 25.51
C LEU A 58 3.26 13.37 26.72
N ARG A 59 4.01 12.26 26.65
CA ARG A 59 4.68 11.69 27.83
C ARG A 59 6.14 12.15 27.97
N ARG A 60 6.78 12.66 26.92
CA ARG A 60 8.25 12.86 26.89
C ARG A 60 8.77 14.19 26.31
N ARG A 61 7.90 15.09 25.84
CA ARG A 61 8.34 16.41 25.30
C ARG A 61 9.19 17.23 26.27
N ALA A 62 9.02 17.02 27.58
CA ALA A 62 9.78 17.73 28.63
C ALA A 62 11.24 17.24 28.80
N ALA A 63 11.60 16.05 28.29
CA ALA A 63 12.91 15.42 28.50
C ALA A 63 13.60 15.01 27.18
N ALA A 64 13.10 15.47 26.03
CA ALA A 64 13.59 15.02 24.73
C ALA A 64 14.85 15.75 24.30
N ASP A 65 15.95 15.00 24.16
CA ASP A 65 17.19 15.50 23.57
C ASP A 65 17.03 15.78 22.05
N LYS A 66 17.99 16.50 21.46
CA LYS A 66 17.99 16.91 20.04
C LYS A 66 17.79 15.72 19.09
N ALA A 67 18.44 14.59 19.35
CA ALA A 67 18.33 13.38 18.53
C ALA A 67 16.90 12.81 18.52
N ALA A 68 16.25 12.75 19.68
CA ALA A 68 14.88 12.28 19.81
C ALA A 68 13.89 13.23 19.12
N THR A 69 14.10 14.54 19.27
CA THR A 69 13.28 15.58 18.64
C THR A 69 13.38 15.51 17.11
N GLN A 70 14.59 15.33 16.56
CA GLN A 70 14.79 15.17 15.12
C GLN A 70 14.09 13.91 14.58
N ALA A 71 14.22 12.78 15.29
CA ALA A 71 13.56 11.54 14.90
C ALA A 71 12.03 11.66 14.93
N LEU A 72 11.46 12.34 15.93
CA LEU A 72 10.01 12.61 15.99
C LEU A 72 9.54 13.53 14.87
N SER A 73 10.33 14.53 14.50
CA SER A 73 10.05 15.39 13.34
C SER A 73 10.00 14.57 12.05
N GLN A 74 11.00 13.71 11.82
CA GLN A 74 11.03 12.82 10.66
C GLN A 74 9.83 11.84 10.65
N ALA A 75 9.48 11.28 11.80
CA ALA A 75 8.29 10.42 11.91
C ALA A 75 6.99 11.17 11.58
N SER A 76 6.86 12.41 12.05
CA SER A 76 5.70 13.27 11.78
C SER A 76 5.60 13.65 10.31
N GLU A 77 6.74 13.92 9.67
CA GLU A 77 6.83 14.15 8.24
C GLU A 77 6.34 12.94 7.45
N ARG A 78 6.81 11.74 7.80
CA ARG A 78 6.36 10.50 7.16
C ARG A 78 4.89 10.22 7.38
N LEU A 79 4.34 10.54 8.55
CA LEU A 79 2.90 10.43 8.78
C LEU A 79 2.12 11.37 7.87
N ARG A 80 2.55 12.63 7.72
CA ARG A 80 1.92 13.59 6.81
C ARG A 80 1.94 13.08 5.37
N THR A 81 3.10 12.68 4.87
CA THR A 81 3.24 12.10 3.53
C THR A 81 2.38 10.86 3.35
N ALA A 82 2.34 9.95 4.32
CA ALA A 82 1.52 8.74 4.23
C ALA A 82 0.02 9.07 4.19
N ARG A 83 -0.44 10.09 4.91
CA ARG A 83 -1.84 10.55 4.89
C ARG A 83 -2.21 11.18 3.55
N GLU A 84 -1.32 12.00 2.98
CA GLU A 84 -1.51 12.60 1.66
C GLU A 84 -1.59 11.51 0.58
N GLN A 85 -0.68 10.53 0.61
CA GLN A 85 -0.69 9.37 -0.29
C GLN A 85 -1.95 8.52 -0.10
N LEU A 86 -2.40 8.30 1.14
CA LEU A 86 -3.61 7.52 1.43
C LEU A 86 -4.87 8.18 0.85
N ALA A 87 -4.94 9.52 0.91
CA ALA A 87 -6.09 10.26 0.38
C ALA A 87 -6.23 10.14 -1.15
N THR A 88 -5.11 9.99 -1.87
CA THR A 88 -5.07 9.93 -3.35
C THR A 88 -4.95 8.52 -3.91
N ALA A 89 -4.49 7.54 -3.13
CA ALA A 89 -4.34 6.14 -3.55
C ALA A 89 -5.68 5.51 -3.96
N ARG A 90 -5.68 4.79 -5.08
CA ARG A 90 -6.85 4.06 -5.62
C ARG A 90 -6.55 2.62 -6.00
N THR A 91 -5.28 2.20 -5.92
CA THR A 91 -4.84 0.87 -6.33
C THR A 91 -4.01 0.19 -5.24
N ALA A 92 -4.00 -1.14 -5.20
CA ALA A 92 -3.22 -1.91 -4.22
C ALA A 92 -1.74 -1.55 -4.21
N ALA A 93 -1.16 -1.20 -5.37
CA ALA A 93 0.24 -0.77 -5.47
C ALA A 93 0.49 0.58 -4.77
N GLU A 94 -0.44 1.53 -4.90
CA GLU A 94 -0.40 2.83 -4.21
C GLU A 94 -0.63 2.67 -2.71
N TYR A 95 -1.59 1.84 -2.28
CA TYR A 95 -1.77 1.51 -0.87
C TYR A 95 -0.53 0.81 -0.28
N ALA A 96 0.16 -0.03 -1.06
CA ALA A 96 1.43 -0.60 -0.64
C ALA A 96 2.54 0.46 -0.48
N LEU A 97 2.54 1.53 -1.28
CA LEU A 97 3.43 2.68 -1.09
C LEU A 97 3.11 3.40 0.23
N VAL A 98 1.84 3.69 0.50
CA VAL A 98 1.38 4.30 1.75
C VAL A 98 1.86 3.49 2.97
N LYS A 99 1.64 2.18 2.93
CA LYS A 99 2.07 1.25 3.99
C LYS A 99 3.58 1.35 4.23
N ARG A 100 4.40 1.39 3.17
CA ARG A 100 5.86 1.54 3.29
C ARG A 100 6.24 2.86 3.97
N THR A 101 5.65 3.97 3.53
CA THR A 101 5.88 5.29 4.12
C THR A 101 5.52 5.28 5.61
N ALA A 102 4.41 4.65 5.99
CA ALA A 102 4.00 4.53 7.39
C ALA A 102 4.98 3.66 8.21
N ILE A 103 5.46 2.54 7.67
CA ILE A 103 6.46 1.69 8.34
C ILE A 103 7.77 2.46 8.58
N GLU A 104 8.21 3.27 7.62
CA GLU A 104 9.40 4.12 7.79
C GLU A 104 9.20 5.16 8.91
N GLY A 105 8.01 5.74 9.01
CA GLY A 105 7.63 6.57 10.16
C GLY A 105 7.74 5.82 11.50
N HIS A 106 7.30 4.55 11.55
CA HIS A 106 7.45 3.71 12.76
C HIS A 106 8.93 3.45 13.10
N HIS A 107 9.81 3.29 12.12
CA HIS A 107 11.25 3.19 12.37
C HIS A 107 11.80 4.46 13.01
N HIS A 108 11.37 5.64 12.55
CA HIS A 108 11.77 6.90 13.18
C HIS A 108 11.24 7.05 14.62
N VAL A 109 10.00 6.62 14.89
CA VAL A 109 9.47 6.53 16.27
C VAL A 109 10.33 5.61 17.12
N ARG A 110 10.77 4.47 16.57
CA ARG A 110 11.66 3.53 17.26
C ARG A 110 13.02 4.15 17.60
N THR A 111 13.61 4.89 16.67
CA THR A 111 14.84 5.66 16.89
C THR A 111 14.64 6.70 18.00
N ALA A 112 13.53 7.43 17.99
CA ALA A 112 13.20 8.38 19.05
C ALA A 112 13.06 7.67 20.41
N ARG A 113 12.38 6.52 20.47
CA ARG A 113 12.22 5.73 21.70
C ARG A 113 13.56 5.30 22.26
N THR A 114 14.46 4.83 21.40
CA THR A 114 15.81 4.38 21.75
C THR A 114 16.67 5.54 22.26
N ALA A 115 16.63 6.70 21.58
CA ALA A 115 17.35 7.90 22.00
C ALA A 115 16.88 8.42 23.38
N LEU A 116 15.64 8.12 23.74
CA LEU A 116 15.03 8.46 25.03
C LEU A 116 15.19 7.35 26.08
N GLY A 117 16.01 6.32 25.80
CA GLY A 117 16.26 5.20 26.72
C GLY A 117 15.05 4.30 26.99
N LEU A 118 14.03 4.33 26.14
CA LEU A 118 12.85 3.47 26.29
C LEU A 118 12.93 2.25 25.38
N ASP A 119 12.15 1.23 25.76
CA ASP A 119 11.92 0.06 24.92
C ASP A 119 11.48 0.50 23.50
N PRO A 120 12.22 0.14 22.44
CA PRO A 120 11.86 0.47 21.06
C PRO A 120 10.49 -0.08 20.63
N GLY A 121 9.98 -1.12 21.28
CA GLY A 121 8.75 -1.82 20.90
C GLY A 121 9.01 -2.95 19.89
N PRO A 122 7.94 -3.54 19.32
CA PRO A 122 8.03 -4.74 18.50
C PRO A 122 8.84 -4.51 17.21
N SER A 123 9.44 -5.58 16.69
CA SER A 123 10.16 -5.56 15.40
C SER A 123 9.21 -5.18 14.25
N LEU A 124 9.66 -4.26 13.41
CA LEU A 124 8.93 -3.82 12.23
C LEU A 124 9.36 -4.62 11.00
N PRO A 125 8.49 -4.75 9.98
CA PRO A 125 8.88 -5.35 8.71
C PRO A 125 9.99 -4.53 8.04
N ASP A 126 11.03 -5.20 7.54
CA ASP A 126 12.06 -4.52 6.74
C ASP A 126 11.44 -3.97 5.45
N THR A 127 11.49 -2.65 5.29
CA THR A 127 10.94 -1.94 4.12
C THR A 127 11.63 -2.32 2.82
N ASP A 128 12.92 -2.71 2.87
CA ASP A 128 13.70 -3.12 1.70
C ASP A 128 13.34 -4.52 1.20
N ARG A 129 13.11 -5.49 2.10
CA ARG A 129 12.74 -6.87 1.71
C ARG A 129 11.36 -6.93 1.05
N ALA A 130 10.50 -5.95 1.32
CA ALA A 130 9.21 -5.79 0.66
C ALA A 130 9.33 -5.32 -0.81
N ARG A 131 10.37 -4.56 -1.19
CA ARG A 131 10.64 -4.20 -2.60
C ARG A 131 11.01 -5.44 -3.42
N ASP A 132 11.88 -6.29 -2.87
CA ASP A 132 12.38 -7.48 -3.58
C ASP A 132 11.28 -8.52 -3.81
N SER A 133 10.37 -8.69 -2.84
CA SER A 133 9.26 -9.63 -2.92
C SER A 133 8.11 -9.17 -3.84
N GLY A 134 7.96 -7.85 -4.06
CA GLY A 134 7.09 -7.30 -5.11
C GLY A 134 7.69 -7.50 -6.51
N ARG A 135 8.98 -7.17 -6.68
CA ARG A 135 9.71 -7.35 -7.94
C ARG A 135 9.78 -8.82 -8.37
N ALA A 136 9.96 -9.74 -7.41
CA ALA A 136 9.96 -11.17 -7.66
C ALA A 136 8.59 -11.71 -8.09
N ARG A 137 7.49 -11.08 -7.67
CA ARG A 137 6.13 -11.44 -8.12
C ARG A 137 5.87 -10.98 -9.56
N ASP A 138 6.26 -9.76 -9.90
CA ASP A 138 6.12 -9.24 -11.28
C ASP A 138 6.97 -10.03 -12.29
N LEU A 139 8.22 -10.35 -11.93
CA LEU A 139 9.07 -11.22 -12.76
C LEU A 139 8.45 -12.60 -12.97
N ARG A 140 7.79 -13.15 -11.95
CA ARG A 140 7.14 -14.48 -12.04
C ARG A 140 5.84 -14.44 -12.85
N ALA A 141 5.12 -13.31 -12.84
CA ALA A 141 3.94 -13.10 -13.69
C ALA A 141 4.31 -12.97 -15.17
N LEU A 142 5.43 -12.31 -15.48
CA LEU A 142 5.94 -12.15 -16.85
C LEU A 142 6.49 -13.46 -17.45
N VAL A 143 7.00 -14.38 -16.62
CA VAL A 143 7.49 -15.69 -17.09
C VAL A 143 6.36 -16.66 -17.42
N ARG A 144 5.17 -16.49 -16.84
CA ARG A 144 4.02 -17.39 -17.06
C ARG A 144 3.24 -17.08 -18.36
N THR A 145 3.52 -15.95 -19.01
CA THR A 145 2.85 -15.50 -20.24
C THR A 145 3.64 -15.74 -21.54
N ARG A 146 4.71 -16.54 -21.49
CA ARG A 146 5.40 -17.09 -22.67
C ARG A 146 5.29 -18.61 -22.68
#